data_AF-A0A399NRX8-F1
#
_entry.id   AF-A0A399NRX8-F1
#
_cell.length_a   1.000
_cell.length_b   1.000
_cell.length_c   1.000
_cell.angle_alpha   90.00
_cell.angle_beta   90.00
_cell.angle_gamma   90.00
#
_symmetry.space_group_name_H-M   'P 1'
#
loop_
_entity.id
_entity.type
_entity.pdbx_description
1 polymer ?
#
loop_
_entity_poly.entity_id
_entity_poly.type
_entity_poly.pdbx_seq_one_letter_code
_entity_poly.pdbx_strand_id
1 'polypeptide(L)'
;MTRNPSEPHPSPSSARSTNDRPPLRPRIARLVSALAGVGLAFGLAASAVPPAQALSAVSHGVGYASAPDGRWLGSYRMDDGRLGFCIDVGLAAPPGHAYSPVDDAGASPEDRARLAYISRRWAGSADPDTAAAGQLATWSITGLGAHDLAWYAARAGDHAGAVESRARDMLAETAARASRSVSASATVAL
;
A
#
# COMPACT_ATOMS: atom_id res chain seq x y z
N MET A 1 -107.96 -6.76 19.85
CA MET A 1 -106.58 -7.11 19.42
C MET A 1 -105.63 -6.65 20.50
N THR A 2 -105.09 -7.59 21.27
CA THR A 2 -104.16 -7.38 22.39
C THR A 2 -103.22 -8.59 22.46
N ARG A 3 -101.90 -8.35 22.35
CA ARG A 3 -100.78 -8.95 23.12
C ARG A 3 -99.45 -8.91 22.34
N ASN A 4 -98.52 -8.16 22.92
CA ASN A 4 -97.06 -8.34 22.93
C ASN A 4 -96.71 -9.68 23.67
N PRO A 5 -95.47 -10.23 23.74
CA PRO A 5 -94.15 -9.56 23.63
C PRO A 5 -92.93 -10.42 23.13
N SER A 6 -91.75 -9.79 23.19
CA SER A 6 -90.42 -10.32 23.62
C SER A 6 -89.43 -10.97 22.63
N GLU A 7 -88.23 -10.37 22.65
CA GLU A 7 -86.95 -10.69 21.99
C GLU A 7 -86.37 -12.07 22.32
N PRO A 8 -85.28 -12.44 21.61
CA PRO A 8 -84.03 -12.62 22.35
C PRO A 8 -82.75 -12.09 21.63
N HIS A 9 -81.86 -11.48 22.42
CA HIS A 9 -80.43 -11.25 22.16
C HIS A 9 -79.61 -12.34 22.88
N PRO A 10 -78.51 -12.90 22.34
CA PRO A 10 -77.13 -12.35 22.54
C PRO A 10 -76.15 -12.63 21.36
N SER A 11 -75.23 -11.70 20.99
CA SER A 11 -73.74 -11.71 21.19
C SER A 11 -72.93 -12.90 20.62
N PRO A 12 -71.59 -12.81 20.44
CA PRO A 12 -70.74 -11.82 19.75
C PRO A 12 -69.84 -12.52 18.69
N SER A 13 -68.81 -11.83 18.18
CA SER A 13 -67.63 -12.35 17.45
C SER A 13 -67.75 -12.68 15.96
N SER A 14 -67.10 -11.86 15.14
CA SER A 14 -66.11 -12.33 14.14
C SER A 14 -65.18 -11.18 13.75
N ALA A 15 -64.16 -10.96 14.58
CA ALA A 15 -62.97 -10.19 14.24
C ALA A 15 -61.85 -11.16 13.81
N ARG A 16 -61.50 -11.14 12.52
CA ARG A 16 -60.19 -11.49 11.88
C ARG A 16 -60.43 -11.73 10.40
N SER A 17 -59.61 -11.28 9.46
CA SER A 17 -58.15 -11.34 9.46
C SER A 17 -57.58 -10.20 8.60
N THR A 18 -57.18 -9.09 9.21
CA THR A 18 -56.12 -8.25 8.62
C THR A 18 -54.84 -9.07 8.65
N ASN A 19 -54.32 -9.34 7.47
CA ASN A 19 -53.09 -10.09 7.26
C ASN A 19 -51.91 -9.22 7.72
N ASP A 20 -51.68 -9.13 9.03
CA ASP A 20 -50.48 -8.54 9.60
C ASP A 20 -49.30 -9.45 9.25
N ARG A 21 -48.69 -9.20 8.09
CA ARG A 21 -47.32 -9.63 7.84
C ARG A 21 -46.45 -8.92 8.89
N PRO A 22 -45.73 -9.64 9.76
CA PRO A 22 -44.82 -8.99 10.68
C PRO A 22 -43.76 -8.23 9.87
N PRO A 23 -43.39 -6.99 10.25
CA PRO A 23 -42.29 -6.30 9.59
C PRO A 23 -40.99 -7.05 9.91
N LEU A 24 -40.56 -7.95 9.03
CA LEU A 24 -39.23 -8.58 9.02
C LEU A 24 -38.08 -7.58 8.74
N ARG A 25 -38.32 -6.28 8.91
CA ARG A 25 -37.46 -5.20 8.42
C ARG A 25 -36.60 -4.44 9.44
N PRO A 26 -36.75 -4.51 10.79
CA PRO A 26 -35.92 -3.67 11.65
C PRO A 26 -34.50 -4.22 11.84
N ARG A 27 -34.30 -5.56 11.84
CA ARG A 27 -32.97 -6.15 12.10
C ARG A 27 -32.04 -6.10 10.90
N ILE A 28 -32.56 -6.40 9.70
CA ILE A 28 -31.78 -6.33 8.45
C ILE A 28 -31.45 -4.87 8.11
N ALA A 29 -32.41 -3.95 8.29
CA ALA A 29 -32.14 -2.52 8.09
C ALA A 29 -31.10 -1.99 9.09
N ARG A 30 -31.16 -2.39 10.37
CA ARG A 30 -30.14 -2.03 11.37
C ARG A 30 -28.75 -2.57 11.03
N LEU A 31 -28.64 -3.78 10.50
CA LEU A 31 -27.35 -4.35 10.08
C LEU A 31 -26.77 -3.64 8.86
N VAL A 32 -27.60 -3.33 7.85
CA VAL A 32 -27.17 -2.57 6.67
C VAL A 32 -26.75 -1.15 7.07
N SER A 33 -27.48 -0.49 7.97
CA SER A 33 -27.11 0.82 8.49
C SER A 33 -25.84 0.79 9.36
N ALA A 34 -25.63 -0.28 10.13
CA ALA A 34 -24.40 -0.45 10.91
C ALA A 34 -23.19 -0.70 10.02
N LEU A 35 -23.30 -1.54 8.97
CA LEU A 35 -22.24 -1.78 8.00
C LEU A 35 -21.93 -0.53 7.15
N ALA A 36 -22.97 0.21 6.74
CA ALA A 36 -22.80 1.49 6.08
C ALA A 36 -22.14 2.52 7.01
N GLY A 37 -22.54 2.57 8.28
CA GLY A 37 -21.96 3.45 9.29
C GLY A 37 -20.49 3.14 9.59
N VAL A 38 -20.12 1.85 9.72
CA VAL A 38 -18.73 1.41 9.88
C VAL A 38 -17.93 1.69 8.61
N GLY A 39 -18.47 1.40 7.42
CA GLY A 39 -17.81 1.70 6.15
C GLY A 39 -17.59 3.20 5.92
N LEU A 40 -18.56 4.04 6.30
CA LEU A 40 -18.46 5.49 6.19
C LEU A 40 -17.52 6.05 7.25
N ALA A 41 -17.54 5.54 8.48
CA ALA A 41 -16.63 5.96 9.55
C ALA A 41 -15.18 5.55 9.25
N PHE A 42 -14.95 4.35 8.71
CA PHE A 42 -13.62 3.93 8.22
C PHE A 42 -13.22 4.72 6.97
N GLY A 43 -14.13 5.03 6.06
CA GLY A 43 -13.85 5.83 4.86
C GLY A 43 -13.51 7.30 5.18
N LEU A 44 -14.18 7.89 6.18
CA LEU A 44 -13.92 9.25 6.67
C LEU A 44 -12.65 9.33 7.52
N ALA A 45 -12.35 8.31 8.32
CA ALA A 45 -11.08 8.22 9.04
C ALA A 45 -9.89 7.95 8.10
N ALA A 46 -10.10 7.21 6.99
CA ALA A 46 -9.08 6.93 5.99
C ALA A 46 -8.77 8.11 5.04
N SER A 47 -9.61 9.16 5.02
CA SER A 47 -9.39 10.34 4.15
C SER A 47 -8.52 11.41 4.80
N ALA A 48 -8.22 11.31 6.10
CA ALA A 48 -7.20 12.11 6.77
C ALA A 48 -5.81 11.48 6.58
N VAL A 49 -5.36 11.35 5.33
CA VAL A 49 -3.96 11.01 5.07
C VAL A 49 -3.13 12.23 5.46
N PRO A 50 -2.19 12.12 6.42
CA PRO A 50 -1.30 13.23 6.75
C PRO A 50 -0.62 13.75 5.47
N PRO A 51 -0.37 15.06 5.35
CA PRO A 51 0.38 15.57 4.21
C PRO A 51 1.70 14.80 4.12
N ALA A 52 2.06 14.37 2.91
CA ALA A 52 3.30 13.64 2.68
C ALA A 52 4.49 14.50 3.16
N GLN A 53 5.23 13.98 4.13
CA GLN A 53 6.46 14.59 4.64
C GLN A 53 7.63 13.97 3.87
N ALA A 54 8.56 14.79 3.40
CA ALA A 54 9.79 14.28 2.82
C ALA A 54 10.73 13.87 3.96
N LEU A 55 11.11 12.60 3.99
CA LEU A 55 12.13 12.09 4.89
C LEU A 55 13.50 12.46 4.33
N SER A 56 14.39 12.97 5.17
CA SER A 56 15.75 13.30 4.75
C SER A 56 16.66 12.09 4.89
N ALA A 57 17.44 11.78 3.85
CA ALA A 57 18.53 10.82 4.01
C ALA A 57 19.66 11.47 4.81
N VAL A 58 20.01 10.87 5.95
CA VAL A 58 20.98 11.42 6.91
C VAL A 58 22.35 10.75 6.83
N SER A 59 22.43 9.53 6.28
CA SER A 59 23.69 8.80 6.11
C SER A 59 23.56 7.67 5.09
N HIS A 60 24.69 7.08 4.70
CA HIS A 60 24.71 5.79 4.04
C HIS A 60 24.11 4.70 4.95
N GLY A 61 23.34 3.80 4.34
CA GLY A 61 22.75 2.63 4.96
C GLY A 61 23.65 1.41 4.83
N VAL A 62 23.15 0.39 4.16
CA VAL A 62 23.83 -0.90 3.93
C VAL A 62 24.22 -0.97 2.45
N GLY A 63 25.46 -1.38 2.15
CA GLY A 63 25.99 -1.44 0.79
C GLY A 63 27.51 -1.31 0.72
N TYR A 64 28.00 -0.85 -0.43
CA TYR A 64 29.41 -0.75 -0.76
C TYR A 64 29.84 0.68 -1.07
N ALA A 65 31.03 1.05 -0.63
CA ALA A 65 31.73 2.22 -1.12
C ALA A 65 32.76 1.78 -2.16
N SER A 66 32.70 2.37 -3.35
CA SER A 66 33.65 2.17 -4.44
C SER A 66 35.08 2.50 -3.99
N ALA A 67 36.01 1.56 -4.11
CA ALA A 67 37.40 1.76 -3.67
C ALA A 67 38.13 2.93 -4.39
N PRO A 68 37.94 3.16 -5.70
CA PRO A 68 38.64 4.26 -6.40
C PRO A 68 38.23 5.68 -5.99
N ASP A 69 36.97 5.89 -5.60
CA ASP A 69 36.40 7.25 -5.48
C ASP A 69 35.37 7.42 -4.34
N GLY A 70 35.17 6.38 -3.53
CA GLY A 70 34.25 6.41 -2.39
C GLY A 70 32.76 6.47 -2.77
N ARG A 71 32.41 6.39 -4.06
CA ARG A 71 31.01 6.47 -4.50
C ARG A 71 30.20 5.32 -3.93
N TRP A 72 29.04 5.65 -3.38
CA TRP A 72 28.17 4.70 -2.71
C TRP A 72 27.30 3.89 -3.67
N LEU A 73 27.08 2.62 -3.32
CA LEU A 73 26.09 1.73 -3.91
C LEU A 73 25.39 0.96 -2.79
N GLY A 74 24.14 1.32 -2.51
CA GLY A 74 23.36 0.67 -1.46
C GLY A 74 22.19 1.52 -1.00
N SER A 75 21.64 1.18 0.16
CA SER A 75 20.57 1.95 0.79
C SER A 75 21.10 3.21 1.49
N TYR A 76 20.18 4.12 1.79
CA TYR A 76 20.40 5.32 2.59
C TYR A 76 19.52 5.25 3.82
N ARG A 77 20.04 5.75 4.93
CA ARG A 77 19.30 5.86 6.18
C ARG A 77 18.54 7.17 6.21
N MET A 78 17.25 7.08 6.47
CA MET A 78 16.35 8.22 6.61
C MET A 78 16.34 8.69 8.08
N ASP A 79 15.89 9.92 8.31
CA ASP A 79 15.76 10.54 9.63
C ASP A 79 14.79 9.80 10.58
N ASP A 80 13.81 9.08 10.05
CA ASP A 80 12.92 8.19 10.81
C ASP A 80 13.53 6.80 11.10
N GLY A 81 14.79 6.58 10.71
CA GLY A 81 15.53 5.34 10.92
C GLY A 81 15.27 4.25 9.88
N ARG A 82 14.32 4.45 8.95
CA ARG A 82 14.11 3.52 7.84
C ARG A 82 15.23 3.61 6.83
N LEU A 83 15.29 2.61 5.93
CA LEU A 83 16.18 2.59 4.79
C LEU A 83 15.41 2.86 3.49
N GLY A 84 16.04 3.58 2.57
CA GLY A 84 15.53 3.88 1.24
C GLY A 84 16.60 3.77 0.16
N PHE A 85 16.20 3.87 -1.11
CA PHE A 85 17.11 3.89 -2.25
C PHE A 85 17.07 5.25 -2.94
N CYS A 86 18.20 5.67 -3.49
CA CYS A 86 18.26 6.84 -4.36
C CYS A 86 17.49 6.55 -5.65
N ILE A 87 16.59 7.44 -6.05
CA ILE A 87 15.77 7.24 -7.26
C ILE A 87 16.45 7.75 -8.53
N ASP A 88 17.40 8.68 -8.42
CA ASP A 88 18.05 9.32 -9.56
C ASP A 88 19.57 9.19 -9.45
N VAL A 89 20.17 8.52 -10.42
CA VAL A 89 21.62 8.27 -10.45
C VAL A 89 22.44 9.48 -10.88
N GLY A 90 21.80 10.46 -11.53
CA GLY A 90 22.43 11.69 -12.02
C GLY A 90 22.55 12.80 -10.97
N LEU A 91 21.88 12.65 -9.81
CA LEU A 91 21.94 13.62 -8.72
C LEU A 91 23.06 13.30 -7.73
N ALA A 92 23.45 14.33 -6.96
CA ALA A 92 24.39 14.18 -5.86
C ALA A 92 23.87 13.18 -4.82
N ALA A 93 24.79 12.54 -4.10
CA ALA A 93 24.44 11.58 -3.07
C ALA A 93 23.50 12.24 -2.02
N PRO A 94 22.38 11.59 -1.66
CA PRO A 94 21.35 12.13 -0.77
C PRO A 94 21.79 12.86 0.52
N PRO A 95 22.79 12.37 1.31
CA PRO A 95 23.10 12.97 2.61
C PRO A 95 23.62 14.43 2.52
N GLY A 96 23.13 15.29 3.41
CA GLY A 96 23.60 16.69 3.51
C GLY A 96 22.84 17.70 2.64
N HIS A 97 21.77 17.27 1.97
CA HIS A 97 20.92 18.12 1.15
C HIS A 97 19.55 18.38 1.80
N ALA A 98 18.90 19.47 1.39
CA ALA A 98 17.53 19.77 1.81
C ALA A 98 16.51 18.94 1.01
N TYR A 99 15.46 18.47 1.67
CA TYR A 99 14.41 17.66 1.07
C TYR A 99 13.10 18.42 1.01
N SER A 100 12.41 18.29 -0.11
CA SER A 100 11.04 18.76 -0.30
C SER A 100 10.22 17.65 -0.95
N PRO A 101 8.95 17.46 -0.55
CA PRO A 101 8.04 16.61 -1.30
C PRO A 101 7.95 17.12 -2.75
N VAL A 102 8.00 16.20 -3.70
CA VAL A 102 7.79 16.50 -5.12
C VAL A 102 6.77 15.53 -5.68
N ASP A 103 5.97 16.01 -6.64
CA ASP A 103 5.07 15.15 -7.39
C ASP A 103 5.89 14.24 -8.32
N ASP A 104 5.52 12.97 -8.39
CA ASP A 104 6.13 11.98 -9.27
C ASP A 104 5.45 11.92 -10.64
N ALA A 105 4.94 13.06 -11.14
CA ALA A 105 4.09 13.15 -12.33
C ALA A 105 4.72 12.53 -13.61
N GLY A 106 6.05 12.41 -13.66
CA GLY A 106 6.77 11.75 -14.75
C GLY A 106 6.83 10.22 -14.66
N ALA A 107 6.51 9.61 -13.51
CA ALA A 107 6.55 8.16 -13.32
C ALA A 107 5.21 7.51 -13.71
N SER A 108 5.28 6.48 -14.54
CA SER A 108 4.09 5.69 -14.90
C SER A 108 3.51 5.00 -13.64
N PRO A 109 2.19 4.76 -13.58
CA PRO A 109 1.61 4.01 -12.46
C PRO A 109 2.22 2.61 -12.26
N GLU A 110 2.73 2.01 -13.35
CA GLU A 110 3.42 0.73 -13.29
C GLU A 110 4.80 0.87 -12.65
N ASP A 111 5.60 1.85 -13.05
CA ASP A 111 6.92 2.08 -12.45
C ASP A 111 6.81 2.43 -10.97
N ARG A 112 5.80 3.22 -10.57
CA ARG A 112 5.51 3.47 -9.15
C ARG A 112 5.24 2.18 -8.39
N ALA A 113 4.44 1.27 -8.95
CA ALA A 113 4.15 -0.01 -8.32
C ALA A 113 5.41 -0.87 -8.16
N ARG A 114 6.28 -0.88 -9.19
CA ARG A 114 7.56 -1.59 -9.19
C ARG A 114 8.54 -1.02 -8.16
N LEU A 115 8.70 0.31 -8.13
CA LEU A 115 9.55 1.00 -7.15
C LEU A 115 9.06 0.78 -5.72
N ALA A 116 7.75 0.88 -5.50
CA ALA A 116 7.16 0.63 -4.19
C ALA A 116 7.32 -0.84 -3.76
N TYR A 117 7.25 -1.78 -4.71
CA TYR A 117 7.54 -3.19 -4.47
C TYR A 117 9.00 -3.40 -4.04
N ILE A 118 9.96 -2.85 -4.81
CA ILE A 118 11.41 -2.94 -4.50
C ILE A 118 11.73 -2.37 -3.12
N SER A 119 11.24 -1.16 -2.84
CA SER A 119 11.47 -0.48 -1.57
C SER A 119 10.98 -1.31 -0.38
N ARG A 120 9.73 -1.79 -0.41
CA ARG A 120 9.18 -2.63 0.67
C ARG A 120 9.91 -3.95 0.84
N ARG A 121 10.37 -4.54 -0.26
CA ARG A 121 10.91 -5.90 -0.25
C ARG A 121 12.38 -5.96 0.16
N TRP A 122 13.17 -4.95 -0.20
CA TRP A 122 14.64 -5.02 -0.11
C TRP A 122 15.33 -3.80 0.51
N ALA A 123 14.69 -2.64 0.64
CA ALA A 123 15.37 -1.45 1.20
C ALA A 123 15.85 -1.67 2.64
N GLY A 124 15.06 -2.37 3.44
CA GLY A 124 15.38 -2.72 4.83
C GLY A 124 16.38 -3.87 5.02
N SER A 125 17.01 -4.36 3.96
CA SER A 125 17.95 -5.48 4.06
C SER A 125 19.20 -5.12 4.86
N ALA A 126 19.64 -6.03 5.73
CA ALA A 126 20.94 -5.97 6.41
C ALA A 126 22.08 -6.60 5.58
N ASP A 127 21.74 -7.31 4.51
CA ASP A 127 22.69 -7.91 3.58
C ASP A 127 23.16 -6.89 2.51
N PRO A 128 24.48 -6.64 2.36
CA PRO A 128 25.01 -5.62 1.47
C PRO A 128 24.81 -5.94 -0.01
N ASP A 129 24.91 -7.20 -0.43
CA ASP A 129 24.63 -7.61 -1.81
C ASP A 129 23.16 -7.31 -2.19
N THR A 130 22.23 -7.60 -1.27
CA THR A 130 20.80 -7.32 -1.44
C THR A 130 20.52 -5.82 -1.47
N ALA A 131 21.15 -5.02 -0.59
CA ALA A 131 20.93 -3.58 -0.57
C ALA A 131 21.50 -2.91 -1.84
N ALA A 132 22.70 -3.31 -2.28
CA ALA A 132 23.30 -2.83 -3.52
C ALA A 132 22.48 -3.24 -4.75
N ALA A 133 22.03 -4.49 -4.81
CA ALA A 133 21.18 -4.99 -5.88
C ALA A 133 19.83 -4.25 -5.94
N GLY A 134 19.23 -3.95 -4.78
CA GLY A 134 17.98 -3.18 -4.69
C GLY A 134 18.13 -1.74 -5.20
N GLN A 135 19.28 -1.11 -4.95
CA GLN A 135 19.63 0.19 -5.52
C GLN A 135 19.79 0.13 -7.04
N LEU A 136 20.46 -0.89 -7.59
CA LEU A 136 20.59 -1.08 -9.04
C LEU A 136 19.23 -1.38 -9.71
N ALA A 137 18.39 -2.19 -9.08
CA ALA A 137 17.04 -2.48 -9.58
C ALA A 137 16.19 -1.20 -9.62
N THR A 138 16.34 -0.32 -8.64
CA THR A 138 15.69 0.99 -8.61
C THR A 138 16.14 1.86 -9.79
N TRP A 139 17.46 2.02 -10.00
CA TRP A 139 18.00 2.78 -11.13
C TRP A 139 17.71 2.15 -12.49
N SER A 140 17.48 0.84 -12.57
CA SER A 140 17.07 0.19 -13.80
C SER A 140 15.66 0.58 -14.25
N ILE A 141 14.80 0.95 -13.30
CA ILE A 141 13.44 1.45 -13.58
C ILE A 141 13.49 2.94 -13.89
N THR A 142 14.27 3.71 -13.13
CA THR A 142 14.26 5.18 -13.20
C THR A 142 15.24 5.74 -14.22
N GLY A 143 16.14 4.91 -14.72
CA GLY A 143 17.14 5.25 -15.73
C GLY A 143 18.56 5.17 -15.17
N LEU A 144 19.43 4.48 -15.89
CA LEU A 144 20.85 4.31 -15.56
C LEU A 144 21.74 5.43 -16.13
N GLY A 145 21.14 6.45 -16.76
CA GLY A 145 21.86 7.51 -17.46
C GLY A 145 22.66 6.95 -18.65
N ALA A 146 23.94 7.31 -18.73
CA ALA A 146 24.84 6.92 -19.83
C ALA A 146 25.53 5.56 -19.64
N HIS A 147 25.22 4.84 -18.57
CA HIS A 147 25.91 3.62 -18.18
C HIS A 147 24.94 2.44 -18.07
N ASP A 148 25.48 1.23 -18.12
CA ASP A 148 24.72 0.01 -17.90
C ASP A 148 24.78 -0.44 -16.42
N LEU A 149 24.08 -1.52 -16.11
CA LEU A 149 23.99 -2.04 -14.76
C LEU A 149 25.35 -2.55 -14.24
N ALA A 150 26.15 -3.17 -15.12
CA ALA A 150 27.47 -3.71 -14.78
C ALA A 150 28.44 -2.61 -14.35
N TRP A 151 28.39 -1.46 -15.04
CA TRP A 151 29.21 -0.30 -14.71
C TRP A 151 28.93 0.20 -13.28
N TYR A 152 27.67 0.25 -12.85
CA TYR A 152 27.35 0.64 -11.48
C TYR A 152 27.66 -0.48 -10.48
N ALA A 153 27.43 -1.75 -10.84
CA ALA A 153 27.74 -2.89 -10.01
C ALA A 153 29.22 -2.98 -9.65
N ALA A 154 30.12 -2.50 -10.53
CA ALA A 154 31.57 -2.42 -10.27
C ALA A 154 31.93 -1.66 -8.99
N ARG A 155 31.06 -0.77 -8.48
CA ARG A 155 31.24 -0.10 -7.18
C ARG A 155 31.31 -1.07 -5.99
N ALA A 156 30.77 -2.29 -6.14
CA ALA A 156 30.83 -3.34 -5.13
C ALA A 156 32.15 -4.16 -5.17
N GLY A 157 33.09 -3.82 -6.07
CA GLY A 157 34.37 -4.52 -6.17
C GLY A 157 34.19 -6.00 -6.50
N ASP A 158 34.78 -6.89 -5.71
CA ASP A 158 34.72 -8.34 -5.91
C ASP A 158 33.28 -8.90 -5.91
N HIS A 159 32.33 -8.17 -5.32
CA HIS A 159 30.91 -8.53 -5.29
C HIS A 159 30.12 -8.10 -6.52
N ALA A 160 30.73 -7.38 -7.48
CA ALA A 160 30.03 -6.79 -8.62
C ALA A 160 29.16 -7.80 -9.38
N GLY A 161 29.69 -8.99 -9.68
CA GLY A 161 28.93 -10.03 -10.40
C GLY A 161 27.73 -10.56 -9.60
N ALA A 162 27.87 -10.72 -8.28
CA ALA A 162 26.78 -11.18 -7.41
C ALA A 162 25.68 -10.13 -7.30
N VAL A 163 26.06 -8.86 -7.09
CA VAL A 163 25.16 -7.71 -7.01
C VAL A 163 24.39 -7.53 -8.33
N GLU A 164 25.09 -7.59 -9.47
CA GLU A 164 24.49 -7.46 -10.79
C GLU A 164 23.50 -8.60 -11.10
N SER A 165 23.89 -9.85 -10.85
CA SER A 165 23.00 -11.00 -11.04
C SER A 165 21.75 -10.87 -10.19
N ARG A 166 21.92 -10.53 -8.90
CA ARG A 166 20.82 -10.37 -7.97
C ARG A 166 19.90 -9.21 -8.34
N ALA A 167 20.44 -8.11 -8.88
CA ALA A 167 19.62 -7.01 -9.38
C ALA A 167 18.72 -7.46 -10.54
N ARG A 168 19.23 -8.29 -11.46
CA ARG A 168 18.41 -8.87 -12.54
C ARG A 168 17.31 -9.78 -11.99
N ASP A 169 17.62 -10.61 -11.00
CA ASP A 169 16.62 -11.46 -10.35
C ASP A 169 15.51 -10.63 -9.68
N MET A 170 15.90 -9.55 -8.97
CA MET A 170 14.96 -8.61 -8.36
C MET A 170 14.06 -7.94 -9.40
N LEU A 171 14.61 -7.56 -10.56
CA LEU A 171 13.83 -6.97 -11.65
C LEU A 171 12.84 -7.97 -12.25
N ALA A 172 13.25 -9.22 -12.45
CA ALA A 172 12.38 -10.29 -12.92
C ALA A 172 11.24 -10.57 -11.92
N GLU A 173 11.56 -10.67 -10.61
CA GLU A 173 10.54 -10.82 -9.56
C GLU A 173 9.60 -9.62 -9.51
N THR A 174 10.14 -8.41 -9.60
CA THR A 174 9.37 -7.16 -9.56
C THR A 174 8.41 -7.08 -10.76
N ALA A 175 8.86 -7.42 -11.96
CA ALA A 175 8.01 -7.46 -13.15
C ALA A 175 6.85 -8.47 -13.01
N ALA A 176 7.08 -9.59 -12.33
CA ALA A 176 6.07 -10.62 -12.11
C ALA A 176 5.09 -10.31 -10.96
N ARG A 177 5.51 -9.54 -9.94
CA ARG A 177 4.79 -9.43 -8.66
C ARG A 177 4.35 -8.01 -8.28
N ALA A 178 4.92 -6.97 -8.89
CA ALA A 178 4.46 -5.62 -8.65
C ALA A 178 3.02 -5.46 -9.15
N SER A 179 2.15 -4.92 -8.31
CA SER A 179 0.75 -4.70 -8.64
C SER A 179 0.30 -3.29 -8.27
N ARG A 180 -0.63 -2.77 -9.06
CA ARG A 180 -1.35 -1.52 -8.81
C ARG A 180 -2.65 -1.72 -8.03
N SER A 181 -3.10 -2.97 -7.86
CA SER A 181 -4.34 -3.30 -7.16
C SER A 181 -4.07 -3.69 -5.71
N VAL A 182 -4.99 -3.28 -4.84
CA VAL A 182 -5.07 -3.76 -3.46
C VAL A 182 -6.37 -4.56 -3.36
N SER A 183 -6.27 -5.85 -3.04
CA SER A 183 -7.43 -6.66 -2.66
C SER A 183 -7.39 -6.90 -1.16
N ALA A 184 -8.50 -6.60 -0.49
CA ALA A 184 -8.74 -6.97 0.90
C ALA A 184 -9.98 -7.86 0.94
N SER A 185 -9.92 -8.94 1.71
CA SER A 185 -11.07 -9.81 1.95
C SER A 185 -11.26 -9.93 3.45
N ALA A 186 -12.50 -9.74 3.90
CA ALA A 186 -12.89 -9.91 5.30
C ALA A 186 -13.97 -11.00 5.37
N THR A 187 -13.81 -11.93 6.30
CA THR A 187 -14.82 -12.95 6.59
C THR A 187 -15.43 -12.64 7.95
N VAL A 188 -16.75 -12.48 8.01
CA VAL A 188 -17.48 -12.31 9.27
C VAL A 188 -17.98 -13.69 9.70
N ALA A 189 -17.53 -14.15 10.86
CA ALA A 189 -18.14 -15.29 11.54
C ALA A 189 -19.40 -14.81 12.27
N LEU A 190 -20.52 -15.50 12.05
CA LEU A 190 -21.83 -15.26 12.68
C LEU A 190 -22.00 -16.14 13.91
#